data_AF-A0A939UKV0-F1
#
_entry.id   AF-A0A939UKV0-F1
#
_cell.length_a   1.000
_cell.length_b   1.000
_cell.length_c   1.000
_cell.angle_alpha   90.00
_cell.angle_beta   90.00
_cell.angle_gamma   90.00
#
_symmetry.space_group_name_H-M   'P 1'
#
loop_
_entity.id
_entity.type
_entity.pdbx_description
1 polymer ?
#
loop_
_entity_poly.entity_id
_entity_poly.type
_entity_poly.pdbx_seq_one_letter_code
_entity_poly.pdbx_strand_id
1 'polypeptide(L)'
;VEKSFELENNLGSAYLAKKDYQNAITHFQNALKKSPKDQTVRFNLAKCYAEAGDYDNAKTCYVDIINADSKNYDSYIELSKVFIALKDTASAKSYLDILRQKNPTYRKSEVDSLLAAIGN
;
A
#
# COMPACT_ATOMS: atom_id res chain seq x y z
N VAL A 1 -8.80 6.78 24.56
CA VAL A 1 -8.56 7.04 23.12
C VAL A 1 -7.82 5.88 22.48
N GLU A 2 -6.77 5.37 23.12
CA GLU A 2 -5.93 4.24 22.65
C GLU A 2 -6.67 2.90 22.50
N LYS A 3 -7.46 2.48 23.50
CA LYS A 3 -8.25 1.23 23.43
C LYS A 3 -9.20 1.14 22.23
N SER A 4 -9.75 2.29 21.79
CA SER A 4 -10.63 2.33 20.61
C SER A 4 -9.83 2.22 19.32
N PHE A 5 -8.61 2.73 19.26
CA PHE A 5 -7.73 2.56 18.11
C PHE A 5 -7.34 1.08 17.92
N GLU A 6 -6.87 0.42 18.99
CA GLU A 6 -6.44 -0.98 18.93
C GLU A 6 -7.59 -1.90 18.52
N LEU A 7 -8.80 -1.66 19.03
CA LEU A 7 -9.99 -2.41 18.66
C LEU A 7 -10.27 -2.29 17.15
N GLU A 8 -10.32 -1.06 16.63
CA GLU A 8 -10.58 -0.82 15.21
C GLU A 8 -9.47 -1.39 14.33
N ASN A 9 -8.20 -1.26 14.73
CA ASN A 9 -7.07 -1.85 14.01
C ASN A 9 -7.17 -3.38 13.96
N ASN A 10 -7.43 -4.02 15.10
CA ASN A 10 -7.54 -5.48 15.18
C ASN A 10 -8.73 -6.03 14.39
N LEU A 11 -9.89 -5.34 14.43
CA LEU A 11 -11.04 -5.69 13.58
C LEU A 11 -10.70 -5.54 12.10
N GLY A 12 -10.06 -4.44 11.70
CA GLY A 12 -9.59 -4.22 10.33
C GLY A 12 -8.68 -5.35 9.87
N SER A 13 -7.69 -5.73 10.68
CA SER A 13 -6.78 -6.85 10.38
C SER A 13 -7.51 -8.18 10.28
N ALA A 14 -8.50 -8.44 11.14
CA ALA A 14 -9.29 -9.66 11.09
C ALA A 14 -10.14 -9.77 9.82
N TYR A 15 -10.76 -8.68 9.38
CA TYR A 15 -11.51 -8.64 8.12
C TYR A 15 -10.60 -8.74 6.91
N LEU A 16 -9.43 -8.08 6.93
CA LEU A 16 -8.43 -8.22 5.87
C LEU A 16 -7.97 -9.68 5.74
N ALA A 17 -7.73 -10.39 6.84
CA ALA A 17 -7.38 -11.81 6.82
C ALA A 17 -8.50 -12.68 6.23
N LYS A 18 -9.76 -12.28 6.39
CA LYS A 18 -10.94 -12.91 5.76
C LYS A 18 -11.17 -12.50 4.31
N LYS A 19 -10.34 -11.60 3.75
CA LYS A 19 -10.54 -10.95 2.45
C LYS A 19 -11.85 -10.17 2.33
N ASP A 20 -12.43 -9.81 3.47
CA ASP A 20 -13.58 -8.92 3.54
C ASP A 20 -13.08 -7.48 3.53
N TYR A 21 -12.69 -7.03 2.34
CA TYR A 21 -12.00 -5.75 2.18
C TYR A 21 -12.88 -4.56 2.56
N GLN A 22 -14.19 -4.65 2.34
CA GLN A 22 -15.11 -3.55 2.64
C GLN A 22 -15.21 -3.29 4.15
N ASN A 23 -15.36 -4.35 4.96
CA ASN A 23 -15.37 -4.19 6.42
C ASN A 23 -13.97 -3.80 6.94
N ALA A 24 -12.90 -4.35 6.35
CA ALA A 24 -11.53 -3.98 6.72
C ALA A 24 -11.27 -2.48 6.50
N ILE A 25 -11.70 -1.92 5.36
CA ILE A 25 -11.59 -0.49 5.05
C ILE A 25 -12.28 0.36 6.13
N THR A 26 -13.52 0.03 6.48
CA THR A 26 -14.29 0.79 7.49
C THR A 26 -13.55 0.85 8.83
N HIS A 27 -13.05 -0.29 9.30
CA HIS A 27 -12.34 -0.36 10.57
C HIS A 27 -10.98 0.33 10.54
N PHE A 28 -10.19 0.18 9.47
CA PHE A 28 -8.93 0.91 9.34
C PHE A 28 -9.12 2.42 9.22
N GLN A 29 -10.16 2.89 8.53
CA GLN A 29 -10.51 4.32 8.51
C GLN A 29 -10.84 4.83 9.92
N ASN A 30 -11.60 4.07 10.71
CA ASN A 30 -11.92 4.44 12.09
C ASN A 30 -10.67 4.46 12.98
N ALA A 31 -9.75 3.52 12.80
CA ALA A 31 -8.45 3.53 13.47
C ALA A 31 -7.65 4.81 13.09
N LEU A 32 -7.57 5.16 11.81
CA LEU A 32 -6.87 6.39 11.37
C LEU A 32 -7.53 7.69 11.86
N LYS A 33 -8.85 7.72 12.11
CA LYS A 33 -9.47 8.88 12.79
C LYS A 33 -8.92 9.09 14.20
N LYS A 34 -8.44 8.03 14.87
CA LYS A 34 -7.85 8.10 16.22
C LYS A 34 -6.34 8.35 16.18
N SER A 35 -5.65 7.73 15.22
CA SER A 35 -4.20 7.88 15.03
C SER A 35 -3.87 8.18 13.56
N PRO A 36 -4.04 9.43 13.09
CA PRO A 36 -3.93 9.78 11.67
C PRO A 36 -2.55 9.56 11.04
N LYS A 37 -1.51 9.50 11.88
CA LYS A 37 -0.12 9.35 11.47
C LYS A 37 0.38 7.91 11.47
N ASP A 38 -0.46 6.95 11.84
CA ASP A 38 -0.07 5.54 11.88
C ASP A 38 0.11 4.99 10.45
N GLN A 39 1.37 4.79 10.06
CA GLN A 39 1.72 4.33 8.71
C GLN A 39 1.41 2.86 8.50
N THR A 40 1.40 2.05 9.56
CA THR A 40 1.08 0.62 9.48
C THR A 40 -0.39 0.42 9.16
N VAL A 41 -1.28 1.13 9.85
CA VAL A 41 -2.71 1.12 9.56
C VAL A 41 -3.00 1.69 8.19
N ARG A 42 -2.33 2.80 7.80
CA ARG A 42 -2.45 3.37 6.46
C ARG A 42 -2.03 2.40 5.37
N PHE A 43 -0.96 1.64 5.59
CA PHE A 43 -0.50 0.61 4.66
C PHE A 43 -1.54 -0.52 4.51
N ASN A 44 -2.08 -1.01 5.63
CA ASN A 44 -3.12 -2.04 5.61
C ASN A 44 -4.39 -1.54 4.90
N LEU A 45 -4.78 -0.28 5.11
CA LEU A 45 -5.89 0.35 4.40
C LEU A 45 -5.61 0.43 2.89
N ALA A 46 -4.41 0.87 2.49
CA ALA A 46 -3.99 0.92 1.09
C ALA A 46 -4.09 -0.45 0.42
N LYS A 47 -3.65 -1.50 1.13
CA LYS A 47 -3.76 -2.89 0.67
C LYS A 47 -5.22 -3.31 0.50
N CYS A 48 -6.10 -3.00 1.46
CA CYS A 48 -7.53 -3.31 1.33
C CYS A 48 -8.15 -2.61 0.12
N TYR A 49 -7.82 -1.34 -0.12
CA TYR A 49 -8.27 -0.62 -1.30
C TYR A 49 -7.79 -1.28 -2.60
N ALA A 50 -6.51 -1.64 -2.69
CA ALA A 50 -5.95 -2.28 -3.88
C ALA A 50 -6.65 -3.63 -4.16
N GLU A 51 -6.84 -4.45 -3.13
CA GLU A 51 -7.51 -5.75 -3.22
C GLU A 51 -9.02 -5.64 -3.52
N ALA A 52 -9.67 -4.55 -3.11
CA ALA A 52 -11.04 -4.23 -3.45
C ALA A 52 -11.19 -3.65 -4.87
N GLY A 53 -10.09 -3.40 -5.59
CA GLY A 53 -10.08 -2.75 -6.90
C GLY A 53 -10.22 -1.22 -6.86
N ASP A 54 -10.21 -0.62 -5.67
CA ASP A 54 -10.22 0.83 -5.47
C ASP A 54 -8.79 1.38 -5.56
N TYR A 55 -8.26 1.35 -6.78
CA TYR A 55 -6.87 1.68 -7.06
C TYR A 55 -6.54 3.16 -6.79
N ASP A 56 -7.51 4.07 -6.90
CA ASP A 56 -7.28 5.50 -6.67
C ASP A 56 -7.06 5.82 -5.18
N ASN A 57 -7.84 5.21 -4.29
CA ASN A 57 -7.62 5.35 -2.86
C ASN A 57 -6.35 4.61 -2.40
N ALA A 58 -6.06 3.45 -2.98
CA ALA A 58 -4.82 2.72 -2.72
C ALA A 58 -3.58 3.55 -3.09
N LYS A 59 -3.58 4.12 -4.29
CA LYS A 59 -2.53 5.02 -4.80
C LYS A 59 -2.29 6.19 -3.85
N THR A 60 -3.36 6.89 -3.44
CA THR A 60 -3.26 8.02 -2.50
C THR A 60 -2.60 7.59 -1.19
N CYS A 61 -3.03 6.46 -0.61
CA CYS A 61 -2.46 5.98 0.65
C CYS A 61 -0.97 5.61 0.53
N TYR A 62 -0.56 4.92 -0.53
CA TYR A 62 0.84 4.56 -0.72
C TYR A 62 1.73 5.78 -0.97
N VAL A 63 1.26 6.77 -1.73
CA VAL A 63 1.99 8.03 -1.94
C VAL A 63 2.16 8.77 -0.62
N ASP A 64 1.13 8.84 0.23
CA ASP A 64 1.22 9.44 1.57
C ASP A 64 2.27 8.74 2.43
N ILE A 65 2.33 7.40 2.39
CA ILE A 65 3.33 6.62 3.14
C ILE A 65 4.74 6.93 2.65
N ILE A 66 4.96 6.97 1.34
CA ILE A 66 6.27 7.30 0.74
C ILE A 66 6.71 8.72 1.11
N ASN A 67 5.77 9.67 1.13
CA ASN A 67 6.05 11.06 1.51
C ASN A 67 6.41 11.19 3.00
N ALA A 68 5.78 10.39 3.86
CA ALA A 68 6.07 10.37 5.30
C ALA A 68 7.36 9.60 5.63
N ASP A 69 7.61 8.48 4.94
CA ASP A 69 8.78 7.63 5.10
C ASP A 69 9.25 7.08 3.74
N SER A 70 10.24 7.77 3.16
CA SER A 70 10.84 7.37 1.89
C SER A 70 11.68 6.08 1.94
N LYS A 71 11.79 5.43 3.11
CA LYS A 71 12.41 4.11 3.29
C LYS A 71 11.38 2.98 3.42
N ASN A 72 10.08 3.27 3.35
CA ASN A 72 9.06 2.25 3.24
C ASN A 72 9.04 1.66 1.82
N TYR A 73 10.00 0.78 1.55
CA TYR A 73 10.23 0.21 0.21
C TYR A 73 9.08 -0.68 -0.27
N ASP A 74 8.33 -1.31 0.64
CA ASP A 74 7.12 -2.05 0.30
C ASP A 74 6.09 -1.16 -0.40
N SER A 75 5.93 0.09 0.05
CA SER A 75 4.97 1.02 -0.58
C SER A 75 5.34 1.35 -2.02
N TYR A 76 6.63 1.35 -2.40
CA TYR A 76 7.03 1.53 -3.79
C TYR A 76 6.58 0.34 -4.66
N ILE A 77 6.75 -0.89 -4.16
CA ILE A 77 6.35 -2.11 -4.89
C ILE A 77 4.83 -2.16 -5.03
N GLU A 78 4.10 -1.97 -3.93
CA GLU A 78 2.65 -2.06 -3.93
C GLU A 78 2.00 -0.92 -4.75
N LEU A 79 2.56 0.29 -4.70
CA LEU A 79 2.14 1.39 -5.57
C LEU A 79 2.39 1.07 -7.06
N SER A 80 3.54 0.48 -7.39
CA SER A 80 3.82 0.06 -8.77
C SER A 80 2.84 -1.02 -9.25
N LYS A 81 2.43 -1.96 -8.39
CA LYS A 81 1.37 -2.94 -8.71
C LYS A 81 0.03 -2.25 -8.96
N VAL A 82 -0.33 -1.25 -8.16
CA VAL A 82 -1.55 -0.43 -8.36
C VAL A 82 -1.48 0.30 -9.71
N PHE A 83 -0.35 0.89 -10.06
CA PHE A 83 -0.17 1.55 -11.36
C PHE A 83 -0.26 0.57 -12.55
N ILE A 84 0.28 -0.64 -12.42
CA ILE A 84 0.11 -1.71 -13.42
C ILE A 84 -1.38 -2.05 -13.60
N ALA A 85 -2.13 -2.18 -12.51
CA ALA A 85 -3.57 -2.46 -12.58
C ALA A 85 -4.36 -1.32 -13.25
N LEU A 86 -3.91 -0.07 -13.05
CA LEU A 86 -4.41 1.12 -13.74
C LEU A 86 -3.93 1.26 -15.19
N LYS A 87 -3.09 0.34 -15.69
CA LYS A 87 -2.42 0.39 -16.99
C LYS A 87 -1.46 1.58 -17.18
N ASP A 88 -1.11 2.27 -16.09
CA ASP A 88 -0.07 3.31 -16.10
C ASP A 88 1.30 2.69 -15.83
N THR A 89 1.79 2.00 -16.85
CA THR A 89 3.09 1.32 -16.81
C THR A 89 4.27 2.29 -16.69
N ALA A 90 4.12 3.53 -17.15
CA ALA A 90 5.15 4.56 -17.05
C ALA A 90 5.39 4.95 -15.58
N SER A 91 4.33 5.23 -14.83
CA SER A 91 4.43 5.50 -13.39
C SER A 91 4.94 4.29 -12.63
N ALA A 92 4.43 3.09 -12.94
CA ALA A 92 4.88 1.86 -12.29
C ALA A 92 6.39 1.66 -12.42
N LYS A 93 6.93 1.82 -13.63
CA LYS A 93 8.37 1.71 -13.91
C LYS A 93 9.17 2.77 -13.14
N SER A 94 8.71 4.02 -13.14
CA SER A 94 9.38 5.12 -12.44
C SER A 94 9.58 4.82 -10.95
N TYR A 95 8.54 4.37 -10.24
CA TYR A 95 8.64 4.03 -8.82
C TYR A 95 9.55 2.82 -8.54
N LEU A 96 9.55 1.80 -9.41
CA LEU A 96 10.48 0.67 -9.31
C LEU A 96 11.93 1.08 -9.55
N ASP A 97 12.18 1.98 -10.50
CA ASP A 97 13.51 2.52 -10.77
C ASP A 97 14.03 3.36 -9.58
N ILE A 98 13.16 4.19 -8.98
CA ILE A 98 13.47 4.93 -7.75
C ILE A 98 13.82 3.98 -6.61
N LEU A 99 13.03 2.93 -6.41
CA LEU A 99 13.31 1.91 -5.40
C LEU A 99 14.67 1.25 -5.64
N ARG A 100 14.96 0.84 -6.88
CA ARG A 100 16.23 0.22 -7.26
C ARG A 100 17.42 1.15 -7.03
N GLN A 101 17.27 2.45 -7.26
CA GLN A 101 18.31 3.44 -6.97
C GLN A 101 18.54 3.59 -5.46
N LYS A 102 17.46 3.63 -4.66
CA LYS A 102 17.54 3.78 -3.19
C LYS A 102 18.06 2.54 -2.49
N ASN A 103 17.65 1.36 -2.94
CA ASN A 103 18.05 0.08 -2.39
C ASN A 103 18.03 -1.02 -3.48
N PRO A 104 19.15 -1.22 -4.20
CA PRO A 104 19.24 -2.18 -5.31
C PRO A 104 19.01 -3.65 -4.94
N THR A 105 19.10 -3.99 -3.65
CA THR A 105 19.00 -5.37 -3.15
C THR A 105 17.61 -5.71 -2.62
N TYR A 106 16.79 -4.70 -2.33
CA TYR A 106 15.49 -4.89 -1.72
C TYR A 106 14.52 -5.57 -2.68
N ARG A 107 14.09 -6.80 -2.34
CA ARG A 107 13.18 -7.64 -3.14
C ARG A 107 13.56 -7.64 -4.63
N LYS A 108 14.87 -7.63 -4.93
CA LYS A 108 15.42 -7.44 -6.28
C LYS A 108 14.75 -8.33 -7.33
N SER A 109 14.58 -9.62 -7.02
CA SER A 109 13.95 -10.58 -7.93
C SER A 109 12.52 -10.19 -8.32
N GLU A 110 11.75 -9.65 -7.39
CA GLU A 110 10.38 -9.20 -7.66
C GLU A 110 10.36 -7.89 -8.45
N VAL A 111 11.23 -6.94 -8.08
CA VAL A 111 11.37 -5.67 -8.81
C VAL A 111 11.76 -5.93 -10.27
N ASP A 112 12.74 -6.80 -10.51
CA ASP A 112 13.18 -7.18 -11.86
C ASP A 112 12.05 -7.87 -12.63
N SER A 113 11.26 -8.73 -11.97
CA SER A 113 10.10 -9.40 -12.58
C SER A 113 9.00 -8.42 -12.98
N LEU A 114 8.67 -7.44 -12.12
CA LEU A 114 7.68 -6.42 -12.41
C LEU A 114 8.14 -5.50 -13.56
N LEU A 115 9.42 -5.11 -13.57
CA LEU A 115 10.00 -4.31 -14.66
C LEU A 115 9.96 -5.05 -16.00
N ALA A 116 10.25 -6.35 -16.01
CA ALA A 116 10.16 -7.17 -17.22
C ALA A 116 8.71 -7.30 -17.71
N ALA A 117 7.74 -7.46 -16.80
CA ALA A 117 6.32 -7.56 -17.15
C ALA A 117 5.76 -6.25 -17.75
N ILE A 118 6.31 -5.09 -17.38
CA ILE A 118 5.92 -3.78 -17.92
C ILE A 118 6.45 -3.55 -19.35
N GLY A 119 7.60 -4.14 -19.69
CA GLY A 119 8.30 -3.90 -20.96
C GLY A 119 7.84 -4.77 -22.14
N ASN A 120 7.01 -5.79 -21.89
CA ASN A 120 6.44 -6.69 -22.90
C ASN A 120 5.04 -6.23 -23.31
#